data_AF-A0AB74QH56-F1
#
_entry.id   AF-A0AB74QH56-F1
#
_cell.length_a   1.000
_cell.length_b   1.000
_cell.length_c   1.000
_cell.angle_alpha   90.00
_cell.angle_beta   90.00
_cell.angle_gamma   90.00
#
_symmetry.space_group_name_H-M   'P 1'
#
loop_
_entity.id
_entity.type
_entity.pdbx_description
1 polymer ?
#
loop_
_entity_poly.entity_id
_entity_poly.type
_entity_poly.pdbx_seq_one_letter_code
_entity_poly.pdbx_strand_id
1 'polypeptide(L)'
;MNAKLNKELYNLGFKIGSENVLSRNKILELNDAIYRYQDRNKAFEIILKAFMKLDIPMPAEIIENLDNYEVIVNFVVGVYNGYIEQLNNFSNFISLSDASKKYNKAESTLKQNIKNGKFVEGVDCRLFGKSWVFNIDSLEREYSK
;
A
#
# COMPACT_ATOMS: atom_id res chain seq x y z
N MET A 1 -27.23 -14.59 3.19
CA MET A 1 -25.76 -14.41 3.17
C MET A 1 -25.34 -13.55 4.38
N ASN A 2 -24.28 -13.93 5.10
CA ASN A 2 -23.96 -13.37 6.42
C ASN A 2 -23.22 -12.02 6.31
N ALA A 3 -23.92 -10.90 6.54
CA ALA A 3 -23.35 -9.54 6.49
C ALA A 3 -22.10 -9.35 7.40
N LYS A 4 -21.99 -10.13 8.47
CA LYS A 4 -20.82 -10.12 9.35
C LYS A 4 -19.57 -10.61 8.63
N LEU A 5 -19.66 -11.74 7.92
CA LEU A 5 -18.54 -12.33 7.17
C LEU A 5 -18.03 -11.37 6.09
N ASN A 6 -18.93 -10.76 5.34
CA ASN A 6 -18.56 -9.80 4.27
C ASN A 6 -17.79 -8.61 4.85
N LYS A 7 -18.20 -8.10 6.02
CA LYS A 7 -17.51 -7.01 6.71
C LYS A 7 -16.13 -7.45 7.23
N GLU A 8 -16.02 -8.65 7.79
CA GLU A 8 -14.74 -9.20 8.28
C GLU A 8 -13.73 -9.35 7.15
N LEU A 9 -14.13 -9.95 6.02
CA LEU A 9 -13.28 -10.11 4.86
C LEU A 9 -12.88 -8.78 4.21
N TYR A 10 -13.82 -7.83 4.13
CA TYR A 10 -13.50 -6.47 3.71
C TYR A 10 -12.40 -5.85 4.58
N ASN A 11 -12.55 -5.92 5.91
CA ASN A 11 -11.58 -5.33 6.83
C ASN A 11 -10.20 -5.99 6.72
N LEU A 12 -10.15 -7.31 6.53
CA LEU A 12 -8.90 -8.04 6.28
C LEU A 12 -8.23 -7.57 4.98
N GLY A 13 -9.01 -7.44 3.91
CA GLY A 13 -8.53 -6.90 2.64
C GLY A 13 -8.02 -5.47 2.80
N PHE A 14 -8.78 -4.61 3.49
CA PHE A 14 -8.40 -3.22 3.75
C PHE A 14 -7.03 -3.12 4.43
N LYS A 15 -6.80 -3.92 5.47
CA LYS A 15 -5.50 -3.99 6.15
C LYS A 15 -4.36 -4.36 5.19
N ILE A 16 -4.56 -5.36 4.34
CA ILE A 16 -3.56 -5.75 3.33
C ILE A 16 -3.27 -4.61 2.35
N GLY A 17 -4.30 -3.89 1.91
CA GLY A 17 -4.17 -2.75 1.02
C GLY A 17 -3.41 -1.58 1.66
N SER A 18 -3.76 -1.22 2.90
CA SER A 18 -3.23 -0.05 3.59
C SER A 18 -1.75 -0.19 3.97
N GLU A 19 -1.32 -1.41 4.25
CA GLU A 19 0.07 -1.72 4.62
C GLU A 19 1.00 -1.87 3.41
N ASN A 20 0.49 -1.71 2.18
CA ASN A 20 1.28 -1.78 0.93
C ASN A 20 2.10 -3.08 0.79
N VAL A 21 1.61 -4.19 1.34
CA VAL A 21 2.28 -5.51 1.21
C VAL A 21 2.12 -6.12 -0.18
N LEU A 22 1.13 -5.65 -0.93
CA LEU A 22 0.91 -5.96 -2.34
C LEU A 22 1.13 -4.70 -3.18
N SER A 23 1.92 -4.83 -4.25
CA SER A 23 2.05 -3.76 -5.25
C SER A 23 0.79 -3.65 -6.11
N ARG A 24 0.59 -2.50 -6.77
CA ARG A 24 -0.51 -2.30 -7.74
C ARG A 24 -0.65 -3.45 -8.74
N ASN A 25 0.47 -3.91 -9.31
CA ASN A 25 0.46 -5.01 -10.29
C ASN A 25 -0.01 -6.33 -9.64
N LYS A 26 0.35 -6.59 -8.39
CA LYS A 26 -0.13 -7.78 -7.67
C LYS A 26 -1.60 -7.69 -7.29
N ILE A 27 -2.11 -6.50 -7.00
CA ILE A 27 -3.54 -6.28 -6.79
C ILE A 27 -4.32 -6.53 -8.11
N LEU A 28 -3.80 -6.04 -9.24
CA LEU A 28 -4.39 -6.33 -10.56
C LEU A 28 -4.34 -7.83 -10.90
N GLU A 29 -3.22 -8.50 -10.63
CA GLU A 29 -3.07 -9.95 -10.85
C GLU A 29 -4.03 -10.76 -9.96
N LEU A 30 -4.26 -10.32 -8.72
CA LEU A 30 -5.27 -10.91 -7.83
C LEU A 30 -6.68 -10.74 -8.39
N ASN A 31 -6.99 -9.54 -8.87
CA ASN A 31 -8.27 -9.26 -9.51
C ASN A 31 -8.47 -10.12 -10.76
N ASP A 32 -7.47 -10.23 -11.63
CA ASP A 32 -7.57 -11.10 -12.80
C ASP A 32 -7.72 -12.58 -12.42
N ALA A 33 -6.98 -13.05 -11.40
CA ALA A 33 -7.10 -14.42 -10.91
C ALA A 33 -8.52 -14.74 -10.41
N ILE A 34 -9.14 -13.83 -9.64
CA ILE A 34 -10.49 -14.03 -9.09
C ILE A 34 -11.58 -13.87 -10.16
N TYR A 35 -11.51 -12.80 -10.96
CA TYR A 35 -12.63 -12.39 -11.83
C TYR A 35 -12.52 -12.93 -13.25
N ARG A 36 -11.31 -12.96 -13.82
CA ARG A 36 -11.10 -13.22 -15.25
C ARG A 36 -10.77 -14.69 -15.52
N TYR A 37 -9.88 -15.25 -14.72
CA TYR A 37 -9.34 -16.59 -14.95
C TYR A 37 -9.92 -17.64 -13.99
N GLN A 38 -10.56 -17.20 -12.90
CA GLN A 38 -11.03 -18.08 -11.81
C GLN A 38 -9.93 -19.04 -11.34
N ASP A 39 -8.69 -18.53 -11.30
CA ASP A 39 -7.51 -19.28 -10.90
C ASP A 39 -7.35 -19.20 -9.38
N ARG A 40 -7.97 -20.17 -8.71
CA ARG A 40 -7.94 -20.31 -7.25
C ARG A 40 -6.53 -20.40 -6.71
N ASN A 41 -5.66 -21.20 -7.34
CA ASN A 41 -4.29 -21.42 -6.88
C ASN A 41 -3.51 -20.11 -6.93
N LYS A 42 -3.72 -19.33 -8.00
CA LYS A 42 -3.07 -18.05 -8.15
C LYS A 42 -3.56 -17.01 -7.14
N ALA A 43 -4.86 -16.94 -6.93
CA ALA A 43 -5.43 -16.07 -5.90
C ALA A 43 -4.89 -16.44 -4.52
N PHE A 44 -4.88 -17.73 -4.17
CA PHE A 44 -4.33 -18.22 -2.91
C PHE A 44 -2.84 -17.86 -2.76
N GLU A 45 -2.03 -18.07 -3.79
CA GLU A 45 -0.60 -17.74 -3.78
C GLU A 45 -0.37 -16.25 -3.45
N ILE A 46 -1.11 -15.35 -4.10
CA ILE A 46 -0.98 -13.90 -3.89
C ILE A 46 -1.43 -13.51 -2.48
N ILE A 47 -2.59 -14.02 -2.03
CA ILE A 47 -3.14 -13.73 -0.72
C ILE A 47 -2.22 -14.25 0.38
N LEU A 48 -1.73 -15.49 0.26
CA LEU A 48 -0.78 -16.09 1.22
C LEU A 48 0.48 -15.25 1.35
N LYS A 49 1.07 -14.81 0.24
CA LYS A 49 2.24 -13.93 0.26
C LYS A 49 1.95 -12.59 0.94
N ALA A 50 0.74 -12.06 0.85
CA ALA A 50 0.36 -10.84 1.55
C ALA A 50 0.33 -11.05 3.08
N PHE A 51 -0.32 -12.13 3.54
CA PHE A 51 -0.39 -12.50 4.96
C PHE A 51 1.01 -12.77 5.55
N MET A 52 1.87 -13.49 4.83
CA MET A 52 3.25 -13.73 5.24
C MET A 52 4.07 -12.44 5.41
N LYS A 53 3.87 -11.44 4.53
CA LYS A 53 4.56 -10.15 4.64
C LYS A 53 4.05 -9.29 5.80
N LEU A 54 2.79 -9.43 6.16
CA LEU A 54 2.20 -8.78 7.33
C LEU A 54 2.59 -9.46 8.64
N ASP A 55 3.24 -10.63 8.59
CA ASP A 55 3.57 -11.46 9.75
C ASP A 55 2.33 -11.78 10.61
N ILE A 56 1.21 -12.11 9.95
CA ILE A 56 -0.02 -12.53 10.60
C ILE A 56 -0.56 -13.83 9.98
N PRO A 57 -1.21 -14.71 10.76
CA PRO A 57 -1.79 -15.93 10.23
C PRO A 57 -2.93 -15.62 9.26
N MET A 58 -3.04 -16.43 8.20
CA MET A 58 -4.19 -16.35 7.29
C MET A 58 -5.44 -16.92 7.98
N PRO A 59 -6.53 -16.15 8.07
CA PRO A 59 -7.80 -16.63 8.62
C PRO A 59 -8.41 -17.76 7.77
N ALA A 60 -9.04 -18.74 8.42
CA ALA A 60 -9.67 -19.88 7.75
C ALA A 60 -10.80 -19.42 6.81
N GLU A 61 -11.48 -18.33 7.16
CA GLU A 61 -12.57 -17.73 6.40
C GLU A 61 -12.12 -17.35 4.98
N ILE A 62 -10.86 -16.95 4.80
CA ILE A 62 -10.30 -16.69 3.46
C ILE A 62 -10.23 -17.99 2.68
N ILE A 63 -9.63 -19.04 3.25
CA ILE A 63 -9.37 -20.32 2.60
C ILE A 63 -10.69 -21.00 2.20
N GLU A 64 -11.66 -21.00 3.11
CA GLU A 64 -12.98 -21.61 2.94
C GLU A 64 -13.83 -20.88 1.89
N ASN A 65 -13.57 -19.60 1.63
CA ASN A 65 -14.37 -18.77 0.73
C ASN A 65 -13.63 -18.32 -0.54
N LEU A 66 -12.42 -18.85 -0.83
CA LEU A 66 -11.68 -18.52 -2.06
C LEU A 66 -12.49 -18.77 -3.34
N ASP A 67 -13.29 -19.84 -3.35
CA ASP A 67 -14.13 -20.22 -4.48
C ASP A 67 -15.51 -19.53 -4.45
N ASN A 68 -15.85 -18.86 -3.35
CA ASN A 68 -17.10 -18.13 -3.21
C ASN A 68 -16.92 -16.68 -3.67
N TYR A 69 -17.20 -16.45 -4.96
CA TYR A 69 -17.04 -15.14 -5.58
C TYR A 69 -17.80 -14.02 -4.84
N GLU A 70 -19.05 -14.26 -4.43
CA GLU A 70 -19.87 -13.25 -3.73
C GLU A 70 -19.23 -12.78 -2.41
N VAL A 71 -18.42 -13.66 -1.80
CA VAL A 71 -17.76 -13.43 -0.51
C VAL A 71 -16.34 -12.89 -0.71
N ILE A 72 -15.50 -13.52 -1.54
CA ILE A 72 -14.10 -13.12 -1.76
C ILE A 72 -13.97 -11.75 -2.46
N VAL A 73 -14.99 -11.33 -3.22
CA VAL A 73 -15.09 -9.97 -3.78
C VAL A 73 -14.95 -8.91 -2.69
N ASN A 74 -15.55 -9.10 -1.51
CA ASN A 74 -15.46 -8.12 -0.42
C ASN A 74 -14.01 -7.96 0.07
N PHE A 75 -13.26 -9.07 0.14
CA PHE A 75 -11.84 -9.03 0.45
C PHE A 75 -11.06 -8.23 -0.59
N VAL A 76 -11.24 -8.54 -1.89
CA VAL A 76 -10.53 -7.83 -2.98
C VAL A 76 -10.87 -6.34 -3.00
N VAL A 77 -12.15 -5.97 -2.82
CA VAL A 77 -12.59 -4.58 -2.69
C VAL A 77 -11.95 -3.90 -1.48
N GLY A 78 -11.82 -4.61 -0.36
CA GLY A 78 -11.05 -4.16 0.80
C GLY A 78 -9.61 -3.83 0.42
N VAL A 79 -8.91 -4.76 -0.25
CA VAL A 79 -7.51 -4.56 -0.71
C VAL A 79 -7.37 -3.30 -1.57
N TYR A 80 -8.27 -3.09 -2.54
CA TYR A 80 -8.25 -1.88 -3.36
C TYR A 80 -8.45 -0.60 -2.55
N ASN A 81 -9.43 -0.58 -1.66
CA ASN A 81 -9.72 0.61 -0.85
C ASN A 81 -8.59 0.94 0.13
N GLY A 82 -8.00 -0.07 0.76
CA GLY A 82 -6.82 0.13 1.62
C GLY A 82 -5.65 0.70 0.82
N TYR A 83 -5.43 0.22 -0.41
CA TYR A 83 -4.38 0.74 -1.28
C TYR A 83 -4.64 2.20 -1.71
N ILE A 84 -5.88 2.56 -2.04
CA ILE A 84 -6.27 3.94 -2.35
C ILE A 84 -6.07 4.86 -1.14
N GLU A 85 -6.47 4.41 0.05
CA GLU A 85 -6.28 5.17 1.29
C GLU A 85 -4.79 5.42 1.56
N GLN A 86 -3.96 4.40 1.32
CA GLN A 86 -2.51 4.52 1.39
C GLN A 86 -2.01 5.61 0.44
N LEU A 87 -2.46 5.63 -0.82
CA LEU A 87 -2.10 6.66 -1.79
C LEU A 87 -2.57 8.06 -1.39
N ASN A 88 -3.77 8.19 -0.82
CA ASN A 88 -4.31 9.46 -0.35
C ASN A 88 -3.44 10.07 0.76
N ASN A 89 -2.86 9.23 1.63
CA ASN A 89 -1.90 9.65 2.64
C ASN A 89 -0.59 10.21 2.05
N PHE A 90 -0.30 9.97 0.77
CA PHE A 90 0.81 10.57 0.03
C PHE A 90 0.41 11.77 -0.84
N SER A 91 -0.84 12.24 -0.78
CA SER A 91 -1.29 13.38 -1.59
C SER A 91 -0.50 14.68 -1.32
N ASN A 92 -0.03 14.87 -0.09
CA ASN A 92 0.83 15.99 0.31
C ASN A 92 2.34 15.66 0.25
N PHE A 93 2.72 14.60 -0.48
CA PHE A 93 4.11 14.21 -0.67
C PHE A 93 4.54 14.40 -2.13
N ILE A 94 5.79 14.81 -2.33
CA ILE A 94 6.44 14.84 -3.64
C ILE A 94 7.61 13.87 -3.70
N SER A 95 7.92 13.39 -4.90
CA SER A 95 9.06 12.49 -5.10
C SER A 95 10.39 13.20 -4.81
N LEU A 96 11.41 12.45 -4.40
CA LEU A 96 12.78 12.95 -4.27
C LEU A 96 13.26 13.71 -5.53
N SER A 97 12.96 13.19 -6.73
CA SER A 97 13.32 13.85 -8.00
C SER A 97 12.58 15.18 -8.16
N ASP A 98 11.29 15.23 -7.84
CA ASP A 98 10.51 16.47 -7.99
C ASP A 98 10.87 17.48 -6.91
N ALA A 99 11.17 17.04 -5.69
CA ALA A 99 11.75 17.89 -4.65
C ALA A 99 13.11 18.46 -5.08
N SER A 100 13.97 17.62 -5.65
CA SER A 100 15.27 18.02 -6.16
C SER A 100 15.14 19.14 -7.20
N LYS A 101 14.21 18.99 -8.15
CA LYS A 101 13.93 19.98 -9.18
C LYS A 101 13.28 21.24 -8.60
N LYS A 102 12.22 21.11 -7.79
CA LYS A 102 11.43 22.23 -7.26
C LYS A 102 12.27 23.17 -6.39
N TYR A 103 13.15 22.62 -5.54
CA TYR A 103 13.93 23.40 -4.58
C TYR A 103 15.40 23.56 -4.98
N ASN A 104 15.77 23.17 -6.20
CA ASN A 104 17.14 23.24 -6.73
C ASN A 104 18.19 22.64 -5.77
N LYS A 105 17.93 21.42 -5.28
CA LYS A 105 18.83 20.65 -4.41
C LYS A 105 19.17 19.33 -5.09
N ALA A 106 20.44 18.90 -5.02
CA ALA A 106 20.80 17.57 -5.49
C ALA A 106 20.08 16.49 -4.66
N GLU A 107 19.64 15.41 -5.30
CA GLU A 107 19.03 14.27 -4.59
C GLU A 107 19.93 13.71 -3.47
N SER A 108 21.25 13.71 -3.69
CA SER A 108 22.24 13.31 -2.68
C SER A 108 22.20 14.21 -1.44
N THR A 109 22.01 15.51 -1.62
CA THR A 109 21.87 16.48 -0.53
C THR A 109 20.59 16.22 0.26
N LEU A 110 19.47 15.99 -0.43
CA LEU A 110 18.20 15.66 0.24
C LEU A 110 18.30 14.36 1.05
N LYS A 111 18.91 13.31 0.49
CA LYS A 111 19.20 12.05 1.22
C LYS A 111 20.13 12.28 2.42
N GLN A 112 21.15 13.11 2.27
CA GLN A 112 22.06 13.44 3.36
C GLN A 112 21.35 14.21 4.47
N ASN A 113 20.42 15.09 4.14
CA ASN A 113 19.62 15.84 5.10
C ASN A 113 18.70 14.93 5.93
N ILE A 114 18.21 13.83 5.36
CA ILE A 114 17.53 12.78 6.14
C ILE A 114 18.51 12.16 7.15
N LYS A 115 19.69 11.71 6.68
CA LYS A 115 20.71 11.07 7.55
C LYS A 115 21.18 11.99 8.68
N ASN A 116 21.28 13.29 8.41
CA ASN A 116 21.72 14.30 9.37
C ASN A 116 20.59 14.74 10.33
N GLY A 117 19.38 14.18 10.21
CA GLY A 117 18.23 14.51 11.05
C GLY A 117 17.54 15.83 10.72
N LYS A 118 17.89 16.47 9.59
CA LYS A 118 17.20 17.68 9.12
C LYS A 118 15.78 17.38 8.65
N PHE A 119 15.56 16.21 8.03
CA PHE A 119 14.23 15.69 7.75
C PHE A 119 14.05 14.38 8.52
N VAL A 120 12.98 14.29 9.31
CA VAL A 120 12.68 13.14 10.16
C VAL A 120 11.81 12.14 9.41
N GLU A 121 12.26 10.87 9.35
CA GLU A 121 11.47 9.78 8.75
C GLU A 121 10.16 9.56 9.51
N GLY A 122 9.06 9.43 8.79
CA GLY A 122 7.71 9.29 9.33
C GLY A 122 7.00 10.62 9.61
N VAL A 123 7.74 11.74 9.61
CA VAL A 123 7.19 13.10 9.82
C VAL A 123 7.37 13.94 8.55
N ASP A 124 8.61 14.20 8.16
CA ASP A 124 8.94 15.08 7.03
C ASP A 124 9.13 14.30 5.73
N CYS A 125 9.52 13.03 5.82
CA CYS A 125 9.78 12.17 4.66
C CYS A 125 9.47 10.71 4.98
N ARG A 126 9.27 9.90 3.95
CA ARG A 126 9.04 8.46 4.09
C ARG A 126 9.65 7.71 2.90
N LEU A 127 10.09 6.48 3.12
CA LEU A 127 10.45 5.58 2.03
C LEU A 127 9.19 5.02 1.37
N PHE A 128 9.02 5.24 0.06
CA PHE A 128 7.95 4.67 -0.75
C PHE A 128 8.54 3.78 -1.84
N GLY A 129 8.36 2.46 -1.69
CA GLY A 129 9.01 1.47 -2.54
C GLY A 129 10.53 1.51 -2.38
N LYS A 130 11.23 2.05 -3.39
CA LYS A 130 12.71 2.20 -3.38
C LYS A 130 13.17 3.66 -3.38
N SER A 131 12.23 4.61 -3.32
CA SER A 131 12.53 6.04 -3.40
C SER A 131 12.02 6.76 -2.16
N TRP A 132 12.66 7.89 -1.83
CA TRP A 132 12.17 8.78 -0.79
C TRP A 132 11.10 9.70 -1.36
N VAL A 133 10.09 9.97 -0.55
CA VAL A 133 9.10 11.02 -0.77
C VAL A 133 9.13 11.98 0.40
N PHE A 134 8.87 13.25 0.14
CA PHE A 134 8.94 14.32 1.13
C PHE A 134 7.58 15.00 1.25
N ASN A 135 7.17 15.28 2.48
CA ASN A 135 6.03 16.12 2.77
C ASN A 135 6.34 17.53 2.24
N ILE A 136 5.41 18.09 1.45
CA ILE A 136 5.61 19.39 0.80
C ILE A 136 5.80 20.49 1.85
N ASP A 137 4.96 20.55 2.88
CA ASP A 137 5.03 21.56 3.94
C ASP A 137 6.38 21.54 4.66
N SER A 138 6.97 20.36 4.81
CA SER A 138 8.29 20.19 5.43
C SER A 138 9.40 20.75 4.56
N LEU A 139 9.32 20.57 3.24
CA LEU A 139 10.26 21.18 2.30
C LEU A 139 10.07 22.70 2.23
N GLU A 140 8.83 23.19 2.21
CA GLU A 140 8.51 24.62 2.21
C GLU A 140 9.07 25.28 3.48
N ARG A 141 8.87 24.69 4.66
CA ARG A 141 9.43 25.16 5.94
C ARG A 141 10.95 25.31 5.89
N GLU A 142 11.64 24.38 5.23
CA GLU A 142 13.10 24.33 5.19
C GLU A 142 13.76 25.15 4.08
N TYR A 143 13.05 25.36 2.96
CA TYR A 143 13.66 25.90 1.74
C TYR A 143 12.96 27.12 1.14
N SER A 144 11.74 27.45 1.54
CA SER A 144 11.00 28.60 0.98
C SER A 144 11.20 29.89 1.80
N LYS A 145 12.45 30.17 2.18
CA LYS A 145 12.87 31.44 2.78
C LYS A 145 13.31 32.44 1.72
#